data_AF-A0A950SWI0-F1
#
_entry.id   AF-A0A950SWI0-F1
#
_cell.length_a   1.000
_cell.length_b   1.000
_cell.length_c   1.000
_cell.angle_alpha   90.00
_cell.angle_beta   90.00
_cell.angle_gamma   90.00
#
_symmetry.space_group_name_H-M   'P 1'
#
loop_
_entity.id
_entity.type
_entity.pdbx_description
1 polymer ?
#
loop_
_entity_poly.entity_id
_entity_poly.type
_entity_poly.pdbx_seq_one_letter_code
_entity_poly.pdbx_strand_id
1 'polypeptide(L)'
;MLISLASEINELGYLLKEIANSDRRHRDFTLNSLTFVIREVIAALHIYRTFIDPETGKASEEDASAIDQAVAEAKRRNPRTDPSIFDFVGDT
;
A
#
# COMPACT_ATOMS: atom_id res chain seq x y z
N MET A 1 -7.60 -10.02 17.81
CA MET A 1 -6.14 -10.06 18.07
C MET A 1 -5.47 -9.34 16.92
N LEU A 2 -5.11 -8.05 17.11
CA LEU A 2 -4.57 -7.15 16.07
C LEU A 2 -3.04 -6.99 16.17
N ILE A 3 -2.35 -7.98 16.74
CA ILE A 3 -0.99 -7.81 17.29
C ILE A 3 0.07 -8.58 16.49
N SER A 4 -0.33 -9.29 15.43
CA SER A 4 0.64 -9.95 14.56
C SER A 4 1.17 -8.95 13.54
N LEU A 5 2.49 -8.97 13.32
CA LEU A 5 3.19 -8.14 12.33
C LEU A 5 3.09 -6.62 12.55
N ALA A 6 2.85 -6.16 13.79
CA ALA A 6 2.67 -4.73 14.08
C ALA A 6 3.95 -3.91 13.77
N SER A 7 5.13 -4.47 14.03
CA SER A 7 6.40 -3.81 13.74
C SER A 7 6.63 -3.67 12.23
N GLU A 8 6.37 -4.73 11.47
CA GLU A 8 6.51 -4.77 10.02
C GLU A 8 5.55 -3.80 9.33
N ILE A 9 4.29 -3.73 9.80
CA ILE A 9 3.30 -2.77 9.28
C ILE A 9 3.69 -1.32 9.60
N ASN A 10 4.27 -1.08 10.79
CA ASN A 10 4.78 0.24 11.13
C ASN A 10 5.96 0.63 10.24
N GLU A 11 6.89 -0.30 9.99
CA GLU A 11 8.04 -0.07 9.11
C GLU A 11 7.60 0.29 7.70
N LEU A 12 6.64 -0.46 7.13
CA LEU A 12 6.04 -0.12 5.83
C LEU A 12 5.39 1.28 5.84
N GLY A 13 4.72 1.65 6.93
CA GLY A 13 4.15 2.99 7.10
C GLY A 13 5.21 4.10 7.08
N TYR A 14 6.36 3.87 7.73
CA TYR A 14 7.49 4.82 7.71
C TYR A 14 8.11 4.93 6.31
N LEU A 15 8.35 3.81 5.62
CA LEU A 15 8.87 3.81 4.26
C LEU A 15 7.95 4.58 3.30
N LEU A 16 6.63 4.33 3.37
CA LEU A 16 5.65 5.10 2.60
C LEU A 16 5.66 6.58 2.96
N LYS A 17 5.88 6.92 4.24
CA LYS A 17 5.94 8.32 4.67
C LYS A 17 7.17 9.03 4.10
N GLU A 18 8.31 8.36 4.01
CA GLU A 18 9.51 8.91 3.36
C GLU A 18 9.27 9.17 1.87
N ILE A 19 8.63 8.23 1.17
CA ILE A 19 8.28 8.40 -0.24
C ILE A 19 7.28 9.55 -0.41
N ALA A 20 6.22 9.59 0.41
CA ALA A 20 5.22 10.65 0.38
C ALA A 20 5.81 12.04 0.61
N ASN A 21 6.84 12.16 1.46
CA ASN A 21 7.49 13.45 1.73
C ASN A 21 8.27 14.01 0.53
N SER A 22 8.68 13.13 -0.41
CA SER A 22 9.46 13.47 -1.60
C SER A 22 8.62 14.17 -2.67
N ASP A 23 7.29 14.07 -2.62
CA ASP A 23 6.36 14.76 -3.52
C ASP A 23 5.38 15.64 -2.74
N ARG A 24 5.25 16.91 -3.13
CA ARG A 24 4.33 17.86 -2.50
C ARG A 24 2.87 17.37 -2.53
N ARG A 25 2.47 16.58 -3.54
CA ARG A 25 1.09 16.07 -3.69
C ARG A 25 0.68 15.09 -2.59
N HIS A 26 1.64 14.38 -2.00
CA HIS A 26 1.38 13.28 -1.05
C HIS A 26 1.90 13.58 0.36
N ARG A 27 2.66 14.66 0.54
CA ARG A 27 3.33 15.04 1.79
C ARG A 27 2.39 15.16 3.01
N ASP A 28 1.14 15.53 2.78
CA ASP A 28 0.16 15.73 3.85
C ASP A 28 -0.43 14.41 4.38
N PHE A 29 -0.16 13.27 3.74
CA PHE A 29 -0.54 11.97 4.27
C PHE A 29 0.16 11.71 5.61
N THR A 30 -0.64 11.44 6.63
CA THR A 30 -0.15 11.14 7.98
C THR A 30 0.42 9.72 8.05
N LEU A 31 1.33 9.46 8.99
CA LEU A 31 1.82 8.10 9.24
C LEU A 31 0.65 7.14 9.53
N ASN A 32 -0.29 7.55 10.39
CA ASN A 32 -1.45 6.72 10.75
C ASN A 32 -2.31 6.37 9.53
N SER A 33 -2.54 7.32 8.61
CA SER A 33 -3.31 7.05 7.40
C SER A 33 -2.57 6.11 6.44
N LEU A 34 -1.23 6.24 6.32
CA LEU A 34 -0.42 5.35 5.49
C LEU A 34 -0.38 3.93 6.06
N THR A 35 -0.13 3.80 7.37
CA THR A 35 -0.16 2.52 8.10
C THR A 35 -1.54 1.85 7.99
N PHE A 36 -2.62 2.62 8.06
CA PHE A 36 -3.97 2.12 7.85
C PHE A 36 -4.14 1.60 6.42
N VAL A 37 -3.81 2.40 5.40
CA VAL A 37 -4.03 2.03 3.99
C VAL A 37 -3.19 0.83 3.58
N ILE A 38 -1.90 0.77 3.92
CA ILE A 38 -1.05 -0.37 3.54
C ILE A 38 -1.56 -1.67 4.15
N ARG A 39 -2.11 -1.61 5.37
CA ARG A 39 -2.73 -2.77 6.00
C ARG A 39 -4.00 -3.20 5.27
N GLU A 40 -4.84 -2.25 4.85
CA GLU A 40 -6.05 -2.57 4.09
C GLU A 40 -5.73 -3.16 2.72
N VAL A 41 -4.68 -2.67 2.05
CA VAL A 41 -4.19 -3.24 0.78
C VAL A 41 -3.65 -4.66 0.98
N ILE A 42 -2.82 -4.89 2.02
CA ILE A 42 -2.34 -6.24 2.36
C ILE A 42 -3.50 -7.19 2.65
N ALA A 43 -4.53 -6.73 3.36
CA ALA A 43 -5.72 -7.53 3.67
C ALA A 43 -6.64 -7.79 2.45
N ALA A 44 -6.43 -7.06 1.35
CA ALA A 44 -7.16 -7.23 0.09
C ALA A 44 -6.44 -8.14 -0.91
N LEU A 45 -5.17 -8.49 -0.67
CA LEU A 45 -4.44 -9.45 -1.52
C LEU A 45 -5.09 -10.83 -1.43
N HIS A 46 -5.40 -11.41 -2.59
CA HIS A 46 -5.94 -12.77 -2.71
C HIS A 46 -4.84 -13.84 -2.83
N ILE A 47 -3.58 -13.42 -2.96
CA ILE A 47 -2.38 -14.27 -2.98
C ILE A 47 -1.49 -13.94 -1.80
N TYR A 48 -0.59 -14.87 -1.46
CA TYR A 48 0.32 -14.70 -0.32
C TYR A 48 1.35 -13.57 -0.53
N ARG A 49 1.92 -13.47 -1.73
CA ARG A 49 3.00 -12.53 -2.05
C ARG A 49 3.13 -12.35 -3.57
N THR A 50 3.49 -11.14 -3.98
CA THR A 50 3.93 -10.81 -5.33
C THR A 50 5.45 -10.79 -5.45
N PHE A 51 5.98 -11.08 -6.64
CA PHE A 51 7.42 -11.06 -6.88
C PHE A 51 7.80 -9.93 -7.85
N ILE A 52 8.65 -9.02 -7.35
CA ILE A 52 9.23 -7.94 -8.15
C ILE A 52 10.67 -8.35 -8.45
N ASP A 53 11.05 -8.27 -9.72
CA ASP A 53 12.42 -8.50 -10.16
C ASP A 53 13.32 -7.39 -9.58
N PRO A 54 14.33 -7.72 -8.75
CA PRO A 54 15.13 -6.71 -8.05
C PRO A 54 16.11 -5.97 -8.96
N GLU A 55 16.45 -6.49 -10.15
CA GLU A 55 17.37 -5.84 -11.08
C GLU A 55 16.63 -4.85 -11.98
N THR A 56 15.41 -5.18 -12.38
CA THR A 56 14.62 -4.41 -13.34
C THR A 56 13.49 -3.60 -12.70
N GLY A 57 13.12 -3.92 -11.45
CA GLY A 57 11.98 -3.32 -10.74
C GLY A 57 10.63 -3.73 -11.31
N LYS A 58 10.57 -4.74 -12.19
CA LYS A 58 9.34 -5.14 -12.87
C LYS A 58 8.65 -6.28 -12.15
N ALA A 59 7.34 -6.16 -12.00
CA ALA A 59 6.47 -7.27 -11.63
C ALA A 59 6.03 -8.05 -12.89
N SER A 60 5.65 -9.31 -12.73
CA SER A 60 4.91 -10.04 -13.77
C SER A 60 3.55 -9.38 -14.01
N GLU A 61 2.92 -9.63 -15.16
CA GLU A 61 1.56 -9.12 -15.44
C GLU A 61 0.53 -9.64 -14.42
N GLU A 62 0.70 -10.88 -13.95
CA GLU A 62 -0.15 -11.49 -12.92
C GLU A 62 0.03 -10.80 -11.56
N ASP A 63 1.28 -10.56 -11.15
CA ASP A 63 1.59 -9.85 -9.90
C ASP A 63 1.09 -8.41 -9.91
N ALA A 64 1.30 -7.69 -11.02
CA ALA A 64 0.80 -6.33 -11.20
C ALA A 64 -0.74 -6.28 -11.12
N SER A 65 -1.41 -7.20 -11.82
CA SER A 65 -2.88 -7.32 -11.75
C SER A 65 -3.37 -7.64 -10.33
N ALA A 66 -2.64 -8.47 -9.57
CA ALA A 66 -3.00 -8.79 -8.19
C ALA A 66 -2.88 -7.56 -7.27
N ILE A 67 -1.86 -6.71 -7.48
CA ILE A 67 -1.69 -5.44 -6.75
C ILE A 67 -2.84 -4.49 -7.08
N ASP A 68 -3.13 -4.28 -8.37
CA ASP A 68 -4.20 -3.37 -8.82
C ASP A 68 -5.56 -3.77 -8.23
N GLN A 69 -5.86 -5.08 -8.24
CA GLN A 69 -7.08 -5.60 -7.66
C GLN A 69 -7.14 -5.39 -6.14
N ALA A 70 -6.03 -5.60 -5.43
CA ALA A 70 -5.97 -5.37 -3.99
C ALA A 70 -6.16 -3.89 -3.62
N VAL A 71 -5.53 -2.97 -4.37
CA VAL A 71 -5.71 -1.52 -4.17
C VAL A 71 -7.16 -1.11 -4.44
N ALA A 72 -7.75 -1.57 -5.54
CA ALA A 72 -9.13 -1.28 -5.89
C ALA A 72 -10.12 -1.82 -4.83
N GLU A 73 -9.89 -3.04 -4.33
CA GLU A 73 -10.72 -3.66 -3.32
C GLU A 73 -10.58 -2.96 -1.95
N ALA A 74 -9.36 -2.60 -1.54
CA ALA A 74 -9.11 -1.85 -0.31
C ALA A 74 -9.81 -0.48 -0.36
N LYS A 75 -9.72 0.22 -1.50
CA LYS A 75 -10.41 1.48 -1.75
C LYS A 75 -11.94 1.32 -1.64
N ARG A 76 -12.49 0.27 -2.26
CA ARG A 76 -13.93 -0.05 -2.24
C ARG A 76 -14.45 -0.36 -0.83
N ARG A 77 -13.66 -1.07 -0.02
CA ARG A 77 -14.01 -1.42 1.39
C ARG A 77 -13.97 -0.21 2.32
N ASN A 78 -13.27 0.86 1.95
CA ASN A 78 -12.99 2.01 2.82
C ASN A 78 -13.50 3.36 2.26
N PRO A 79 -14.83 3.53 2.04
CA PRO A 79 -15.39 4.71 1.37
C PRO A 79 -15.30 6.03 2.16
N ARG A 80 -14.87 5.99 3.43
CA ARG A 80 -14.67 7.18 4.28
C ARG A 80 -13.23 7.71 4.25
N THR A 81 -12.33 6.95 3.66
CA THR A 81 -10.92 7.32 3.52
C THR A 81 -10.73 7.98 2.16
N ASP A 82 -9.86 8.99 2.09
CA ASP A 82 -9.56 9.67 0.84
C ASP A 82 -9.09 8.65 -0.22
N PRO A 83 -9.69 8.60 -1.41
CA PRO A 83 -9.28 7.67 -2.45
C PRO A 83 -7.82 7.85 -2.90
N SER A 84 -7.29 9.07 -2.83
CA SER A 84 -5.95 9.40 -3.35
C SER A 84 -4.81 8.72 -2.58
N ILE A 85 -5.01 8.37 -1.31
CA ILE A 85 -3.98 7.66 -0.54
C ILE A 85 -3.87 6.19 -0.95
N PHE A 86 -4.95 5.58 -1.46
CA PHE A 86 -4.88 4.24 -2.07
C PHE A 86 -4.18 4.29 -3.43
N ASP A 87 -4.51 5.29 -4.24
CA ASP A 87 -3.88 5.50 -5.55
C ASP A 87 -2.37 5.73 -5.39
N PHE A 88 -1.97 6.55 -4.40
CA PHE A 88 -0.56 6.74 -4.04
C PHE A 88 0.16 5.43 -3.71
N VAL A 89 -0.46 4.53 -2.93
CA VAL A 89 0.15 3.24 -2.58
C VAL A 89 0.25 2.30 -3.79
N GLY A 90 -0.68 2.39 -4.76
CA GLY A 90 -0.62 1.61 -6.00
C GLY A 90 0.40 2.13 -7.02
N ASP A 91 0.61 3.45 -7.04
CA ASP A 91 1.48 4.13 -8.02
C ASP A 91 2.95 4.25 -7.57
N THR A 92 3.26 3.97 -6.31
CA THR A 92 4.59 4.08 -5.70
C THR A 92 5.40 2.80 -5.90
#